data_AF-W4VLR2-F1
#
_entry.id   AF-W4VLR2-F1
#
_cell.length_a   1.000
_cell.length_b   1.000
_cell.length_c   1.000
_cell.angle_alpha   90.00
_cell.angle_beta   90.00
_cell.angle_gamma   90.00
#
_symmetry.space_group_name_H-M   'P 1'
#
loop_
_entity.id
_entity.type
_entity.pdbx_description
1 polymer ?
#
loop_
_entity_poly.entity_id
_entity_poly.type
_entity_poly.pdbx_seq_one_letter_code
_entity_poly.pdbx_strand_id
1 'polypeptide(L)'
;MATVQRVAADIYTQKENAMGKEDYARNKVVILGDEAHHYSASTKSEKEAEQSWEKAISTILNANKDNRLLEFTATIDLENKNVYEKYKDKVLYRYALDRFIQDKYSKNVKRIQSSNTDLDHMMNVVLLSEYRRRYALEEHGTYIKPVIMFKSQRIDASNEAHEQFNELIDTLTAESLKAFLNRQAQITSEDDSETLTFAHEYYREREDDLSEIVRDIKRELAPSRIINANDTSQSGILEKGHYEALNSLESPMNLYRVIFAVARLTEGWDVLNLFDIVRLSDDPKVKGTKATTMSEAQLIGRGARYYPFLLDGERSYTRRFNDDSKESLILETIHYHTINEPQYLKNLVSALDEMNLPTGEDKKNPLIDVKVKLHLNGRTYGNMAKFITMKPLK
;
A
#
# COMPACT_ATOMS: atom_id res chain seq x y z
N MET A 1 10.14 0.79 26.79
CA MET A 1 10.24 -0.04 25.56
C MET A 1 11.64 -0.63 25.53
N ALA A 2 11.79 -1.95 25.39
CA ALA A 2 13.07 -2.64 25.42
C ALA A 2 13.02 -3.83 24.45
N THR A 3 14.16 -4.19 23.85
CA THR A 3 14.24 -5.41 23.03
C THR A 3 14.28 -6.65 23.91
N VAL A 4 13.87 -7.77 23.34
CA VAL A 4 13.94 -9.10 23.96
C VAL A 4 15.34 -9.40 24.51
N GLN A 5 16.38 -9.16 23.71
CA GLN A 5 17.75 -9.48 24.12
C GLN A 5 18.18 -8.64 25.33
N ARG A 6 17.73 -7.38 25.41
CA ARG A 6 18.01 -6.52 26.55
C ARG A 6 17.31 -7.02 27.81
N VAL A 7 16.03 -7.38 27.72
CA VAL A 7 15.28 -7.94 28.85
C VAL A 7 15.90 -9.25 29.33
N ALA A 8 16.27 -10.14 28.42
CA ALA A 8 16.95 -11.38 28.76
C ALA A 8 18.31 -11.11 29.44
N ALA A 9 19.11 -10.18 28.90
CA ALA A 9 20.39 -9.80 29.48
C ALA A 9 20.24 -9.23 30.90
N ASP A 10 19.24 -8.38 31.12
CA ASP A 10 18.95 -7.76 32.43
C ASP A 10 18.54 -8.81 33.49
N ILE A 11 17.84 -9.88 33.08
CA ILE A 11 17.44 -10.97 33.97
C ILE A 11 18.61 -11.90 34.30
N TYR A 12 19.43 -12.26 33.30
CA TYR A 12 20.47 -13.29 33.45
C TYR A 12 21.86 -12.73 33.78
N THR A 13 22.06 -11.42 33.61
CA THR A 13 23.31 -10.73 33.91
C THR A 13 23.00 -9.59 34.87
N GLN A 14 23.22 -9.79 36.17
CA GLN A 14 22.98 -8.74 37.16
C GLN A 14 23.81 -7.49 36.84
N LYS A 15 23.13 -6.35 36.68
CA LYS A 15 23.70 -5.03 36.47
C LYS A 15 23.04 -4.05 37.45
N GLU A 16 23.79 -3.05 37.89
CA GLU A 16 23.20 -1.93 38.64
C GLU A 16 22.12 -1.24 37.79
N ASN A 17 20.98 -0.91 38.40
CA ASN A 17 19.80 -0.27 37.78
C ASN A 17 19.03 -1.11 36.74
N ALA A 18 19.19 -2.44 36.73
CA ALA A 18 18.37 -3.35 35.92
C ALA A 18 17.35 -4.11 36.80
N MET A 19 16.14 -4.35 36.28
CA MET A 19 15.15 -5.17 36.99
C MET A 19 15.51 -6.65 36.90
N GLY A 20 15.80 -7.25 38.05
CA GLY A 20 16.07 -8.68 38.17
C GLY A 20 14.80 -9.50 38.44
N LYS A 21 14.95 -10.82 38.52
CA LYS A 21 13.85 -11.76 38.82
C LYS A 21 13.08 -11.39 40.10
N GLU A 22 13.77 -10.96 41.15
CA GLU A 22 13.14 -10.58 42.41
C GLU A 22 12.26 -9.33 42.29
N ASP A 23 12.62 -8.40 41.40
CA ASP A 23 11.84 -7.18 41.18
C ASP A 23 10.52 -7.48 40.47
N TYR A 24 10.54 -8.43 39.53
CA TYR A 24 9.34 -8.97 38.88
C TYR A 24 8.47 -9.82 39.82
N ALA A 25 9.02 -10.31 40.94
CA ALA A 25 8.25 -10.99 41.98
C ALA A 25 7.59 -9.98 42.93
N ARG A 26 8.31 -8.90 43.28
CA ARG A 26 7.80 -7.83 44.16
C ARG A 26 6.71 -6.99 43.51
N ASN A 27 6.81 -6.73 42.20
CA ASN A 27 5.91 -5.83 41.49
C ASN A 27 5.00 -6.61 40.52
N LYS A 28 3.75 -6.19 40.42
CA LYS A 28 2.83 -6.70 39.39
C LYS A 28 3.18 -6.09 38.04
N VAL A 29 3.32 -6.92 37.01
CA VAL A 29 3.78 -6.50 35.69
C VAL A 29 2.83 -7.01 34.61
N VAL A 30 2.55 -6.13 33.65
CA VAL A 30 1.92 -6.50 32.37
C VAL A 30 2.97 -6.36 31.28
N ILE A 31 3.15 -7.43 30.51
CA ILE A 31 4.04 -7.46 29.35
C ILE A 31 3.18 -7.31 28.10
N LEU A 32 3.55 -6.37 27.23
CA LEU A 32 2.97 -6.23 25.90
C LEU A 32 4.03 -6.68 24.89
N GLY A 33 3.80 -7.84 24.27
CA GLY A 33 4.67 -8.41 23.24
C GLY A 33 4.17 -8.01 21.86
N ASP A 34 5.02 -7.37 21.06
CA ASP A 34 4.72 -7.02 19.68
C ASP A 34 5.37 -8.04 18.73
N GLU A 35 4.76 -8.25 17.56
CA GLU A 35 5.17 -9.22 16.53
C GLU A 35 5.52 -10.62 17.06
N ALA A 36 4.65 -11.18 17.90
CA ALA A 36 4.90 -12.45 18.59
C ALA A 36 5.09 -13.68 17.67
N HIS A 37 4.84 -13.54 16.36
CA HIS A 37 5.06 -14.60 15.38
C HIS A 37 6.55 -14.81 15.01
N HIS A 38 7.42 -13.81 15.21
CA HIS A 38 8.87 -13.97 14.95
C HIS A 38 9.52 -15.03 15.85
N TYR A 39 8.84 -15.43 16.92
CA TYR A 39 9.30 -16.40 17.88
C TYR A 39 8.85 -17.83 17.55
N SER A 40 8.58 -18.15 16.29
CA SER A 40 8.48 -19.54 15.81
C SER A 40 9.56 -19.78 14.76
N ALA A 41 10.70 -20.31 15.18
CA ALA A 41 11.94 -20.29 14.41
C ALA A 41 12.07 -21.42 13.37
N SER A 42 12.58 -21.05 12.20
CA SER A 42 12.94 -22.01 11.14
C SER A 42 14.44 -22.31 11.13
N THR A 43 15.28 -21.32 11.47
CA THR A 43 16.74 -21.45 11.47
C THR A 43 17.32 -21.71 12.86
N LYS A 44 18.58 -22.17 12.92
CA LYS A 44 19.23 -22.55 14.19
C LYS A 44 19.46 -21.36 15.13
N SER A 45 19.84 -20.20 14.59
CA SER A 45 20.02 -18.95 15.35
C SER A 45 18.70 -18.38 15.86
N GLU A 46 17.63 -18.47 15.06
CA GLU A 46 16.29 -18.05 15.49
C GLU A 46 15.77 -18.94 16.63
N LYS A 47 16.08 -20.26 16.61
CA LYS A 47 15.68 -21.17 17.69
C LYS A 47 16.34 -20.82 19.03
N GLU A 48 17.61 -20.41 19.00
CA GLU A 48 18.32 -19.96 20.21
C GLU A 48 17.75 -18.63 20.73
N ALA A 49 17.40 -17.70 19.84
CA ALA A 49 16.74 -16.45 20.19
C ALA A 49 15.31 -16.65 20.73
N GLU A 50 14.52 -17.52 20.10
CA GLU A 50 13.20 -17.98 20.55
C GLU A 50 13.29 -18.60 21.95
N GLN A 51 14.22 -19.51 22.17
CA GLN A 51 14.44 -20.11 23.48
C GLN A 51 14.82 -19.08 24.54
N SER A 52 15.65 -18.09 24.19
CA SER A 52 16.01 -16.99 25.10
C SER A 52 14.82 -16.11 25.46
N TRP A 53 13.99 -15.77 24.45
CA TRP A 53 12.74 -15.02 24.63
C TRP A 53 11.75 -15.75 25.53
N GLU A 54 11.38 -16.98 25.17
CA GLU A 54 10.39 -17.78 25.90
C GLU A 54 10.84 -17.98 27.35
N LYS A 55 12.14 -18.17 27.57
CA LYS A 55 12.70 -18.30 28.91
C LYS A 55 12.64 -16.99 29.70
N ALA A 56 12.98 -15.85 29.09
CA ALA A 56 12.89 -14.55 29.74
C ALA A 56 11.44 -14.18 30.10
N ILE A 57 10.51 -14.34 29.15
CA ILE A 57 9.07 -14.08 29.35
C ILE A 57 8.48 -15.01 30.41
N SER A 58 8.77 -16.30 30.35
CA SER A 58 8.30 -17.24 31.38
C SER A 58 8.89 -16.91 32.76
N THR A 59 10.14 -16.42 32.83
CA THR A 59 10.75 -16.00 34.09
C THR A 59 10.00 -14.83 34.71
N ILE A 60 9.63 -13.83 33.91
CA ILE A 60 8.85 -12.67 34.39
C ILE A 60 7.43 -13.12 34.77
N LEU A 61 6.74 -13.86 33.91
CA LEU A 61 5.36 -14.30 34.15
C LEU A 61 5.23 -15.16 35.40
N ASN A 62 6.19 -16.05 35.65
CA ASN A 62 6.15 -16.94 36.80
C ASN A 62 6.72 -16.29 38.08
N ALA A 63 7.29 -15.09 38.01
CA ALA A 63 7.82 -14.40 39.19
C ALA A 63 6.69 -13.92 40.12
N ASN A 64 5.52 -13.56 39.58
CA ASN A 64 4.36 -13.15 40.35
C ASN A 64 3.07 -13.68 39.68
N LYS A 65 2.19 -14.31 40.46
CA LYS A 65 0.91 -14.89 39.98
C LYS A 65 -0.03 -13.88 39.31
N ASP A 66 0.12 -12.60 39.61
CA ASP A 66 -0.68 -11.52 39.04
C ASP A 66 -0.09 -10.97 37.74
N ASN A 67 1.10 -11.43 37.32
CA ASN A 67 1.71 -10.99 36.06
C ASN A 67 0.90 -11.49 34.86
N ARG A 68 0.83 -10.67 33.82
CA ARG A 68 0.07 -10.96 32.58
C ARG A 68 0.92 -10.64 31.36
N LEU A 69 0.71 -11.42 30.29
CA LEU A 69 1.29 -11.19 28.96
C LEU A 69 0.13 -11.02 27.98
N LEU A 70 0.21 -9.96 27.17
CA LEU A 70 -0.64 -9.73 26.02
C LEU A 70 0.25 -9.65 24.79
N GLU A 71 -0.02 -10.49 23.80
CA GLU A 71 0.75 -10.59 22.57
C GLU A 71 -0.07 -10.06 21.39
N PHE A 72 0.61 -9.31 20.52
CA PHE A 72 0.08 -8.79 19.27
C PHE A 72 0.86 -9.44 18.12
N THR A 73 0.14 -9.82 17.07
CA THR A 73 0.72 -10.40 15.86
C THR A 73 -0.22 -10.24 14.68
N ALA A 74 0.33 -9.92 13.51
CA ALA A 74 -0.43 -9.82 12.27
C ALA A 74 -0.43 -11.11 11.43
N THR A 75 0.57 -11.99 11.62
CA THR A 75 0.94 -13.03 10.63
C THR A 75 1.01 -14.44 11.23
N ILE A 76 0.18 -14.73 12.23
CA ILE A 76 0.11 -16.08 12.81
C ILE A 76 -0.43 -17.11 11.81
N ASP A 77 0.38 -18.11 11.46
CA ASP A 77 -0.02 -19.23 10.61
C ASP A 77 -0.83 -20.25 11.41
N LEU A 78 -2.15 -20.05 11.46
CA LEU A 78 -3.08 -20.98 12.11
C LEU A 78 -3.38 -22.23 11.27
N GLU A 79 -2.88 -22.35 10.04
CA GLU A 79 -3.01 -23.59 9.27
C GLU A 79 -1.99 -24.63 9.73
N ASN A 80 -0.85 -24.16 10.24
CA ASN A 80 0.11 -25.02 10.92
C ASN A 80 -0.49 -25.57 12.22
N LYS A 81 -0.73 -26.88 12.25
CA LYS A 81 -1.31 -27.59 13.42
C LYS A 81 -0.58 -27.30 14.73
N ASN A 82 0.75 -27.18 14.72
CA ASN A 82 1.53 -26.92 15.92
C ASN A 82 1.27 -25.51 16.47
N VAL A 83 1.19 -24.52 15.56
CA VAL A 83 0.88 -23.13 15.91
C VAL A 83 -0.56 -23.02 16.37
N TYR A 84 -1.50 -23.62 15.62
CA TYR A 84 -2.91 -23.67 16.01
C TYR A 84 -3.09 -24.24 17.42
N GLU A 85 -2.52 -25.41 17.73
CA GLU A 85 -2.63 -26.00 19.07
C GLU A 85 -1.97 -25.14 20.15
N LYS A 86 -0.88 -24.42 19.86
CA LYS A 86 -0.21 -23.51 20.80
C LYS A 86 -1.08 -22.29 21.15
N TYR A 87 -1.89 -21.80 20.21
CA TYR A 87 -2.57 -20.50 20.32
C TYR A 87 -4.11 -20.56 20.35
N LYS A 88 -4.76 -21.67 19.97
CA LYS A 88 -6.23 -21.76 19.82
C LYS A 88 -7.01 -21.30 21.05
N ASP A 89 -6.51 -21.61 22.25
CA ASP A 89 -7.16 -21.26 23.53
C ASP A 89 -6.60 -19.95 24.13
N LYS A 90 -5.71 -19.25 23.41
CA LYS A 90 -5.04 -18.01 23.83
C LYS A 90 -5.49 -16.77 23.03
N VAL A 91 -6.16 -16.97 21.90
CA VAL A 91 -6.64 -15.85 21.08
C VAL A 91 -7.81 -15.16 21.79
N LEU A 92 -7.55 -13.96 22.32
CA LEU A 92 -8.58 -13.15 22.99
C LEU A 92 -9.45 -12.37 22.00
N TYR A 93 -8.86 -11.89 20.92
CA TYR A 93 -9.54 -11.11 19.90
C TYR A 93 -8.82 -11.26 18.55
N ARG A 94 -9.58 -11.31 17.46
CA ARG A 94 -9.07 -11.33 16.09
C ARG A 94 -9.72 -10.21 15.29
N TYR A 95 -8.89 -9.34 14.74
CA TYR A 95 -9.30 -8.32 13.77
C TYR A 95 -8.66 -8.65 12.43
N ALA A 96 -9.41 -9.37 11.60
CA ALA A 96 -8.92 -9.87 10.31
C ALA A 96 -9.00 -8.79 9.22
N LEU A 97 -8.25 -9.00 8.13
CA LEU A 97 -8.11 -8.04 7.04
C LEU A 97 -9.43 -7.74 6.33
N ASP A 98 -10.28 -8.75 6.13
CA ASP A 98 -11.62 -8.60 5.57
C ASP A 98 -12.47 -7.60 6.37
N ARG A 99 -12.44 -7.70 7.70
CA ARG A 99 -13.13 -6.75 8.59
C ARG A 99 -12.47 -5.37 8.57
N PHE A 100 -11.15 -5.28 8.56
CA PHE A 100 -10.41 -4.01 8.44
C PHE A 100 -10.82 -3.23 7.17
N ILE A 101 -11.01 -3.95 6.06
CA ILE A 101 -11.45 -3.39 4.78
C ILE A 101 -12.93 -3.03 4.81
N GLN A 102 -13.79 -3.90 5.36
CA GLN A 102 -15.22 -3.64 5.53
C GLN A 102 -15.49 -2.40 6.40
N ASP A 103 -14.69 -2.23 7.47
CA ASP A 103 -14.75 -1.08 8.36
C ASP A 103 -14.08 0.17 7.76
N LYS A 104 -13.62 0.09 6.49
CA LYS A 104 -13.06 1.19 5.69
C LYS A 104 -11.74 1.77 6.19
N TYR A 105 -10.95 1.03 6.97
CA TYR A 105 -9.61 1.44 7.41
C TYR A 105 -8.52 1.24 6.34
N SER A 106 -8.87 0.63 5.21
CA SER A 106 -8.01 0.54 4.02
C SER A 106 -8.48 1.50 2.92
N LYS A 107 -7.55 1.92 2.06
CA LYS A 107 -7.86 2.30 0.69
C LYS A 107 -8.54 1.15 -0.05
N ASN A 108 -9.26 1.48 -1.11
CA ASN A 108 -9.61 0.49 -2.13
C ASN A 108 -8.35 0.07 -2.89
N VAL A 109 -8.33 -1.18 -3.37
CA VAL A 109 -7.22 -1.70 -4.19
C VAL A 109 -7.75 -1.99 -5.58
N LYS A 110 -7.29 -1.23 -6.58
CA LYS A 110 -7.64 -1.47 -7.98
C LYS A 110 -6.40 -1.77 -8.83
N ARG A 111 -6.58 -2.63 -9.83
CA ARG A 111 -5.54 -2.94 -10.82
C ARG A 111 -5.79 -2.17 -12.10
N ILE A 112 -4.77 -1.50 -12.61
CA ILE A 112 -4.77 -0.92 -13.97
C ILE A 112 -3.88 -1.82 -14.83
N GLN A 113 -4.49 -2.41 -15.85
CA GLN A 113 -3.82 -3.27 -16.81
C GLN A 113 -3.67 -2.52 -18.12
N SER A 114 -2.47 -2.47 -18.66
CA SER A 114 -2.22 -1.80 -19.94
C SER A 114 -1.22 -2.56 -20.79
N SER A 115 -1.37 -2.47 -22.11
CA SER A 115 -0.42 -2.98 -23.10
C SER A 115 0.58 -1.92 -23.58
N ASN A 116 0.60 -0.73 -22.96
CA ASN A 116 1.53 0.33 -23.34
C ASN A 116 2.97 -0.01 -22.97
N THR A 117 3.90 0.77 -23.51
CA THR A 117 5.32 0.72 -23.14
C THR A 117 5.53 1.24 -21.71
N ASP A 118 6.66 0.87 -21.08
CA ASP A 118 7.03 1.36 -19.74
C ASP A 118 7.05 2.90 -19.67
N LEU A 119 7.56 3.58 -20.71
CA LEU A 119 7.56 5.05 -20.77
C LEU A 119 6.13 5.63 -20.76
N ASP A 120 5.21 5.02 -21.50
CA ASP A 120 3.81 5.45 -21.53
C ASP A 120 3.10 5.14 -20.20
N HIS A 121 3.47 4.05 -19.51
CA HIS A 121 3.02 3.76 -18.15
C HIS A 121 3.54 4.79 -17.16
N MET A 122 4.83 5.11 -17.18
CA MET A 122 5.43 6.15 -16.37
C MET A 122 4.69 7.47 -16.56
N MET A 123 4.44 7.85 -17.82
CA MET A 123 3.71 9.08 -18.14
C MET A 123 2.27 9.07 -17.62
N ASN A 124 1.52 7.97 -17.80
CA ASN A 124 0.17 7.85 -17.26
C ASN A 124 0.13 7.98 -15.72
N VAL A 125 1.09 7.37 -15.03
CA VAL A 125 1.18 7.40 -13.57
C VAL A 125 1.59 8.80 -13.07
N VAL A 126 2.49 9.47 -13.78
CA VAL A 126 2.84 10.88 -13.52
C VAL A 126 1.60 11.78 -13.59
N LEU A 127 0.85 11.65 -14.68
CA LEU A 127 -0.38 12.43 -14.89
C LEU A 127 -1.43 12.12 -13.84
N LEU A 128 -1.60 10.85 -13.47
CA LEU A 128 -2.57 10.45 -12.46
C LEU A 128 -2.18 10.94 -11.05
N SER A 129 -0.91 10.81 -10.65
CA SER A 129 -0.41 11.32 -9.37
C SER A 129 -0.55 12.84 -9.26
N GLU A 130 -0.22 13.57 -10.31
CA GLU A 130 -0.40 15.02 -10.33
C GLU A 130 -1.88 15.42 -10.36
N TYR A 131 -2.72 14.66 -11.06
CA TYR A 131 -4.16 14.90 -11.09
C TYR A 131 -4.77 14.71 -9.69
N ARG A 132 -4.38 13.68 -8.92
CA ARG A 132 -4.84 13.52 -7.53
C ARG A 132 -4.53 14.74 -6.66
N ARG A 133 -3.31 15.27 -6.77
CA ARG A 133 -2.87 16.46 -6.02
C ARG A 133 -3.71 17.68 -6.39
N ARG A 134 -3.93 17.89 -7.69
CA ARG A 134 -4.72 19.01 -8.21
C ARG A 134 -6.19 18.89 -7.85
N TYR A 135 -6.78 17.72 -8.05
CA TYR A 135 -8.17 17.43 -7.70
C TYR A 135 -8.46 17.68 -6.22
N ALA A 136 -7.59 17.21 -5.31
CA ALA A 136 -7.76 17.48 -3.89
C ALA A 136 -7.68 18.99 -3.54
N LEU A 137 -6.82 19.73 -4.23
CA LEU A 137 -6.65 21.16 -3.99
C LEU A 137 -7.78 21.99 -4.60
N GLU A 138 -8.18 21.69 -5.84
CA GLU A 138 -9.18 22.44 -6.61
C GLU A 138 -10.60 22.16 -6.11
N GLU A 139 -10.95 20.90 -5.87
CA GLU A 139 -12.32 20.52 -5.46
C GLU A 139 -12.53 20.60 -3.95
N HIS A 140 -11.47 20.48 -3.15
CA HIS A 140 -11.57 20.35 -1.69
C HIS A 140 -10.64 21.28 -0.89
N GLY A 141 -9.91 22.18 -1.55
CA GLY A 141 -9.00 23.11 -0.87
C GLY A 141 -7.89 22.43 -0.07
N THR A 142 -7.60 21.16 -0.35
CA THR A 142 -6.74 20.31 0.47
C THR A 142 -5.49 19.91 -0.28
N TYR A 143 -4.35 20.06 0.39
CA TYR A 143 -3.10 19.49 -0.09
C TYR A 143 -2.95 18.02 0.30
N ILE A 144 -2.72 17.16 -0.69
CA ILE A 144 -2.25 15.79 -0.51
C ILE A 144 -0.93 15.59 -1.25
N LYS A 145 -0.11 14.64 -0.79
CA LYS A 145 1.16 14.28 -1.42
C LYS A 145 1.14 12.82 -1.85
N PRO A 146 0.58 12.49 -3.03
CA PRO A 146 0.55 11.12 -3.51
C PRO A 146 1.95 10.67 -3.93
N VAL A 147 2.35 9.51 -3.41
CA VAL A 147 3.62 8.84 -3.67
C VAL A 147 3.42 7.73 -4.70
N ILE A 148 4.37 7.63 -5.64
CA ILE A 148 4.48 6.59 -6.66
C ILE A 148 5.65 5.68 -6.29
N MET A 149 5.46 4.37 -6.39
CA MET A 149 6.52 3.38 -6.27
C MET A 149 6.67 2.60 -7.58
N PHE A 150 7.82 2.74 -8.23
CA PHE A 150 8.25 1.89 -9.34
C PHE A 150 8.97 0.66 -8.80
N LYS A 151 8.47 -0.51 -9.19
CA LYS A 151 8.98 -1.81 -8.77
C LYS A 151 9.55 -2.55 -9.97
N SER A 152 10.81 -2.94 -9.85
CA SER A 152 11.49 -3.82 -10.82
C SER A 152 12.02 -5.08 -10.12
N GLN A 153 12.36 -6.13 -10.87
CA GLN A 153 12.92 -7.35 -10.26
C GLN A 153 14.45 -7.34 -10.14
N ARG A 154 15.13 -6.44 -10.84
CA ARG A 154 16.59 -6.32 -10.84
C ARG A 154 17.05 -4.88 -10.65
N ILE A 155 18.19 -4.72 -9.97
CA ILE A 155 18.80 -3.41 -9.64
C ILE A 155 19.16 -2.62 -10.88
N ASP A 156 19.72 -3.29 -11.90
CA ASP A 156 20.04 -2.66 -13.17
C ASP A 156 18.79 -2.15 -13.90
N ALA A 157 17.75 -2.96 -14.01
CA ALA A 157 16.48 -2.55 -14.61
C ALA A 157 15.80 -1.39 -13.85
N SER A 158 15.88 -1.39 -12.52
CA SER A 158 15.35 -0.31 -11.68
C SER A 158 16.15 0.99 -11.83
N ASN A 159 17.47 0.90 -11.99
CA ASN A 159 18.33 2.05 -12.26
C ASN A 159 18.11 2.61 -13.67
N GLU A 160 17.97 1.75 -14.68
CA GLU A 160 17.63 2.17 -16.04
C GLU A 160 16.28 2.87 -16.08
N ALA A 161 15.26 2.30 -15.42
CA ALA A 161 13.95 2.93 -15.31
C ALA A 161 14.00 4.28 -14.58
N HIS A 162 14.86 4.42 -13.57
CA HIS A 162 15.09 5.69 -12.88
C HIS A 162 15.71 6.74 -13.80
N GLU A 163 16.68 6.36 -14.64
CA GLU A 163 17.27 7.26 -15.65
C GLU A 163 16.24 7.68 -16.71
N GLN A 164 15.50 6.71 -17.26
CA GLN A 164 14.42 6.95 -18.23
C GLN A 164 13.34 7.87 -17.67
N PHE A 165 12.96 7.70 -16.40
CA PHE A 165 11.99 8.56 -15.73
C PHE A 165 12.51 10.00 -15.61
N ASN A 166 13.77 10.18 -15.20
CA ASN A 166 14.36 11.52 -15.11
C ASN A 166 14.41 12.21 -16.47
N GLU A 167 14.78 11.48 -17.53
CA GLU A 167 14.78 11.99 -18.90
C GLU A 167 13.36 12.34 -19.37
N LEU A 168 12.37 11.50 -19.09
CA LEU A 168 10.96 11.76 -19.39
C LEU A 168 10.50 13.07 -18.75
N ILE A 169 10.79 13.27 -17.46
CA ILE A 169 10.39 14.49 -16.75
C ILE A 169 11.17 15.71 -17.28
N ASP A 170 12.49 15.61 -17.48
CA ASP A 170 13.32 16.73 -17.92
C ASP A 170 12.95 17.22 -19.33
N THR A 171 12.63 16.30 -20.24
CA THR A 171 12.30 16.60 -21.64
C THR A 171 10.82 16.90 -21.87
N LEU A 172 9.95 16.74 -20.86
CA LEU A 172 8.51 16.97 -20.99
C LEU A 172 8.20 18.40 -21.46
N THR A 173 7.34 18.56 -22.47
CA THR A 173 6.83 19.86 -22.93
C THR A 173 5.31 19.83 -23.05
N ALA A 174 4.69 21.00 -23.18
CA ALA A 174 3.25 21.08 -23.39
C ALA A 174 2.84 20.37 -24.69
N GLU A 175 3.65 20.49 -25.75
CA GLU A 175 3.42 19.85 -27.05
C GLU A 175 3.55 18.33 -26.96
N SER A 176 4.58 17.82 -26.28
CA SER A 176 4.75 16.36 -26.11
C SER A 176 3.67 15.75 -25.21
N LEU A 177 3.24 16.46 -24.17
CA LEU A 177 2.09 16.09 -23.34
C LEU A 177 0.79 16.06 -24.15
N LYS A 178 0.51 17.11 -24.94
CA LYS A 178 -0.68 17.16 -25.81
C LYS A 178 -0.67 16.02 -26.82
N ALA A 179 0.48 15.75 -27.45
CA ALA A 179 0.64 14.64 -28.38
C ALA A 179 0.37 13.29 -27.71
N PHE A 180 0.88 13.08 -26.49
CA PHE A 180 0.60 11.89 -25.68
C PHE A 180 -0.89 11.73 -25.40
N LEU A 181 -1.57 12.77 -24.91
CA LEU A 181 -3.00 12.74 -24.58
C LEU A 181 -3.87 12.45 -25.81
N ASN A 182 -3.53 13.02 -26.96
CA ASN A 182 -4.22 12.76 -28.22
C ASN A 182 -4.03 11.31 -28.68
N ARG A 183 -2.81 10.76 -28.56
CA ARG A 183 -2.55 9.35 -28.87
C ARG A 183 -3.37 8.42 -27.99
N GLN A 184 -3.41 8.68 -26.68
CA GLN A 184 -4.17 7.84 -25.75
C GLN A 184 -5.69 7.88 -26.03
N ALA A 185 -6.23 9.03 -26.43
CA ALA A 185 -7.64 9.15 -26.79
C ALA A 185 -8.05 8.30 -28.02
N GLN A 186 -7.10 8.02 -28.94
CA GLN A 186 -7.38 7.21 -30.12
C GLN A 186 -7.36 5.70 -29.83
N ILE A 187 -6.75 5.28 -28.73
CA ILE A 187 -6.59 3.88 -28.33
C ILE A 187 -7.68 3.48 -27.31
N THR A 188 -8.55 4.42 -26.93
CA THR A 188 -9.51 4.23 -25.84
C THR A 188 -10.50 3.10 -26.11
N SER A 189 -10.60 2.18 -25.15
CA SER A 189 -11.54 1.04 -25.17
C SER A 189 -12.49 1.04 -23.95
N GLU A 190 -13.49 0.17 -23.96
CA GLU A 190 -14.39 -0.04 -22.80
C GLU A 190 -13.66 -0.70 -21.62
N ASP A 191 -12.54 -1.39 -21.87
CA ASP A 191 -11.68 -2.02 -20.85
C ASP A 191 -10.68 -1.04 -20.22
N ASP A 192 -10.71 0.23 -20.60
CA ASP A 192 -9.79 1.25 -20.10
C ASP A 192 -10.07 1.63 -18.64
N SER A 193 -8.99 2.04 -17.97
CA SER A 193 -9.05 2.62 -16.63
C SER A 193 -9.93 3.87 -16.59
N GLU A 194 -10.97 3.81 -15.76
CA GLU A 194 -11.84 4.95 -15.46
C GLU A 194 -11.05 6.08 -14.78
N THR A 195 -10.16 5.70 -13.85
CA THR A 195 -9.30 6.67 -13.13
C THR A 195 -8.36 7.40 -14.09
N LEU A 196 -7.72 6.71 -15.04
CA LEU A 196 -6.87 7.34 -16.05
C LEU A 196 -7.69 8.18 -17.03
N THR A 197 -8.90 7.75 -17.37
CA THR A 197 -9.82 8.53 -18.21
C THR A 197 -10.07 9.90 -17.59
N PHE A 198 -10.42 9.97 -16.30
CA PHE A 198 -10.60 11.24 -15.59
C PHE A 198 -9.34 12.11 -15.62
N ALA A 199 -8.16 11.52 -15.42
CA ALA A 199 -6.91 12.26 -15.47
C ALA A 199 -6.67 12.84 -16.87
N HIS A 200 -6.83 12.04 -17.93
CA HIS A 200 -6.61 12.51 -19.31
C HIS A 200 -7.62 13.59 -19.72
N GLU A 201 -8.89 13.44 -19.34
CA GLU A 201 -9.93 14.46 -19.58
C GLU A 201 -9.57 15.79 -18.91
N TYR A 202 -9.18 15.74 -17.64
CA TYR A 202 -8.74 16.92 -16.89
C TYR A 202 -7.66 17.73 -17.63
N TYR A 203 -6.64 17.06 -18.18
CA TYR A 203 -5.56 17.75 -18.89
C TYR A 203 -5.97 18.22 -20.30
N ARG A 204 -6.84 17.49 -20.99
CA ARG A 204 -7.35 17.91 -22.31
C ARG A 204 -8.24 19.14 -22.22
N GLU A 205 -9.07 19.24 -21.19
CA GLU A 205 -9.92 20.41 -20.94
C GLU A 205 -9.11 21.65 -20.55
N ARG A 206 -7.86 21.48 -20.12
CA ARG A 206 -6.92 22.54 -19.71
C ARG A 206 -5.74 22.65 -20.67
N GLU A 207 -6.01 22.53 -21.97
CA GLU A 207 -4.97 22.56 -23.00
C GLU A 207 -4.13 23.85 -22.95
N ASP A 208 -4.78 24.99 -22.69
CA ASP A 208 -4.13 26.30 -22.61
C ASP A 208 -3.19 26.42 -21.39
N ASP A 209 -3.42 25.64 -20.33
CA ASP A 209 -2.64 25.66 -19.08
C ASP A 209 -1.50 24.63 -19.08
N LEU A 210 -1.36 23.82 -20.14
CA LEU A 210 -0.40 22.71 -20.17
C LEU A 210 1.04 23.16 -19.90
N SER A 211 1.44 24.37 -20.34
CA SER A 211 2.77 24.90 -20.06
C SER A 211 3.03 25.09 -18.57
N GLU A 212 2.05 25.58 -17.81
CA GLU A 212 2.17 25.73 -16.35
C GLU A 212 2.12 24.36 -15.66
N ILE A 213 1.22 23.49 -16.10
CA ILE A 213 1.09 22.12 -15.58
C ILE A 213 2.41 21.35 -15.74
N VAL A 214 3.03 21.42 -16.92
CA VAL A 214 4.34 20.78 -17.17
C VAL A 214 5.42 21.33 -16.25
N ARG A 215 5.46 22.66 -16.03
CA ARG A 215 6.41 23.28 -15.10
C ARG A 215 6.22 22.76 -13.67
N ASP A 216 4.97 22.60 -13.24
CA ASP A 216 4.66 22.05 -11.92
C ASP A 216 5.05 20.57 -11.82
N ILE A 217 4.74 19.74 -12.82
CA ILE A 217 5.16 18.33 -12.89
C ILE A 217 6.68 18.22 -12.75
N LYS A 218 7.43 19.00 -13.53
CA LYS A 218 8.90 19.03 -13.47
C LYS A 218 9.42 19.41 -12.09
N ARG A 219 8.81 20.39 -11.43
CA ARG A 219 9.21 20.81 -10.08
C ARG A 219 8.89 19.74 -9.04
N GLU A 220 7.69 19.17 -9.10
CA GLU A 220 7.21 18.23 -8.08
C GLU A 220 7.81 16.83 -8.21
N LEU A 221 8.30 16.47 -9.39
CA LEU A 221 8.93 15.17 -9.70
C LEU A 221 10.40 15.31 -10.12
N ALA A 222 11.04 16.43 -9.77
CA ALA A 222 12.46 16.67 -10.02
C ALA A 222 13.34 15.57 -9.38
N PRO A 223 14.56 15.31 -9.88
CA PRO A 223 15.46 14.28 -9.34
C PRO A 223 15.67 14.37 -7.82
N SER A 224 15.71 15.59 -7.26
CA SER A 224 15.82 15.83 -5.80
C SER A 224 14.63 15.33 -4.96
N ARG A 225 13.54 14.93 -5.60
CA ARG A 225 12.29 14.42 -5.00
C ARG A 225 12.06 12.94 -5.33
N ILE A 226 13.10 12.24 -5.75
CA ILE A 226 13.09 10.81 -6.05
C ILE A 226 14.03 10.09 -5.07
N ILE A 227 13.57 8.95 -4.56
CA ILE A 227 14.42 8.00 -3.81
C ILE A 227 14.69 6.80 -4.70
N ASN A 228 15.97 6.53 -4.98
CA ASN A 228 16.37 5.23 -5.49
C ASN A 228 16.76 4.35 -4.29
N ALA A 229 15.84 3.46 -3.92
CA ALA A 229 15.96 2.52 -2.81
C ALA A 229 16.49 1.15 -3.29
N ASN A 230 17.25 1.11 -4.38
CA ASN A 230 18.02 -0.06 -4.74
C ASN A 230 19.31 -0.07 -3.93
N ASP A 231 19.61 -1.19 -3.27
CA ASP A 231 20.83 -1.33 -2.49
C ASP A 231 22.07 -1.28 -3.39
N THR A 232 22.94 -0.30 -3.17
CA THR A 232 24.20 -0.12 -3.91
C THR A 232 25.41 -0.61 -3.12
N SER A 233 25.24 -1.05 -1.88
CA SER A 233 26.33 -1.50 -1.03
C SER A 233 26.43 -3.03 -1.04
N GLN A 234 27.64 -3.59 -1.04
CA GLN A 234 27.85 -5.04 -0.89
C GLN A 234 27.32 -5.61 0.45
N SER A 235 26.62 -4.82 1.27
CA SER A 235 26.16 -5.13 2.62
C SER A 235 24.67 -5.45 2.77
N GLY A 236 23.81 -5.32 1.75
CA GLY A 236 22.39 -5.68 1.91
C GLY A 236 21.54 -4.61 2.62
N ILE A 237 22.07 -3.39 2.81
CA ILE A 237 21.52 -2.37 3.71
C ILE A 237 21.43 -1.03 2.98
N LEU A 238 20.23 -0.44 2.88
CA LEU A 238 20.07 0.93 2.35
C LEU A 238 20.81 1.92 3.24
N GLU A 239 21.31 3.01 2.65
CA GLU A 239 21.90 4.09 3.44
C GLU A 239 20.90 4.56 4.51
N LYS A 240 21.38 4.78 5.74
CA LYS A 240 20.55 5.13 6.89
C LYS A 240 19.60 6.32 6.59
N GLY A 241 20.07 7.29 5.80
CA GLY A 241 19.26 8.43 5.36
C GLY A 241 18.08 8.05 4.46
N HIS A 242 18.23 7.04 3.60
CA HIS A 242 17.12 6.53 2.77
C HIS A 242 16.05 5.85 3.62
N TYR A 243 16.42 5.08 4.65
CA TYR A 243 15.43 4.49 5.57
C TYR A 243 14.64 5.56 6.34
N GLU A 244 15.33 6.58 6.86
CA GLU A 244 14.68 7.69 7.57
C GLU A 244 13.73 8.47 6.65
N ALA A 245 14.12 8.70 5.39
CA ALA A 245 13.27 9.32 4.38
C ALA A 245 12.06 8.44 4.03
N LEU A 246 12.25 7.15 3.79
CA LEU A 246 11.17 6.22 3.45
C LEU A 246 10.12 6.09 4.56
N ASN A 247 10.54 6.11 5.83
CA ASN A 247 9.65 6.02 6.98
C ASN A 247 8.98 7.36 7.35
N SER A 248 9.35 8.45 6.69
CA SER A 248 8.79 9.80 6.93
C SER A 248 8.08 10.36 5.70
N LEU A 249 7.73 9.52 4.73
CA LEU A 249 7.12 9.94 3.46
C LEU A 249 5.79 10.68 3.61
N GLU A 250 5.09 10.57 4.73
CA GLU A 250 3.87 11.33 5.00
C GLU A 250 4.14 12.76 5.50
N SER A 251 5.34 13.01 6.00
CA SER A 251 5.73 14.31 6.53
C SER A 251 5.65 15.38 5.43
N PRO A 252 5.07 16.56 5.70
CA PRO A 252 5.11 17.69 4.78
C PRO A 252 6.54 18.18 4.49
N MET A 253 7.49 17.92 5.40
CA MET A 253 8.90 18.29 5.23
C MET A 253 9.66 17.32 4.33
N ASN A 254 9.14 16.10 4.16
CA ASN A 254 9.72 15.13 3.24
C ASN A 254 9.19 15.45 1.84
N LEU A 255 10.07 15.80 0.89
CA LEU A 255 9.64 16.21 -0.45
C LEU A 255 9.62 15.07 -1.47
N TYR A 256 10.00 13.85 -1.06
CA TYR A 256 10.03 12.70 -1.94
C TYR A 256 8.62 12.27 -2.35
N ARG A 257 8.44 12.05 -3.66
CA ARG A 257 7.17 11.62 -4.27
C ARG A 257 7.31 10.36 -5.11
N VAL A 258 8.53 9.97 -5.49
CA VAL A 258 8.79 8.81 -6.33
C VAL A 258 9.83 7.92 -5.68
N ILE A 259 9.60 6.61 -5.73
CA ILE A 259 10.50 5.60 -5.20
C ILE A 259 10.79 4.58 -6.30
N PHE A 260 12.06 4.26 -6.52
CA PHE A 260 12.49 3.12 -7.32
C PHE A 260 13.03 2.04 -6.39
N ALA A 261 12.56 0.80 -6.53
CA ALA A 261 12.95 -0.29 -5.64
C ALA A 261 12.93 -1.67 -6.31
N VAL A 262 13.81 -2.56 -5.83
CA VAL A 262 13.90 -3.97 -6.25
C VAL A 262 13.59 -4.94 -5.14
N ALA A 263 14.15 -4.72 -3.96
CA ALA A 263 13.89 -5.56 -2.82
C ALA A 263 12.60 -5.15 -2.11
N ARG A 264 12.12 -6.02 -1.22
CA ARG A 264 11.09 -5.66 -0.26
C ARG A 264 11.65 -4.53 0.60
N LEU A 265 10.91 -3.43 0.69
CA LEU A 265 11.15 -2.44 1.74
C LEU A 265 10.99 -3.16 3.09
N THR A 266 11.81 -2.77 4.06
CA THR A 266 11.99 -3.50 5.33
C THR A 266 10.66 -3.80 6.03
N GLU A 267 10.66 -4.80 6.88
CA GLU A 267 9.57 -5.05 7.83
C GLU A 267 9.29 -3.75 8.62
N GLY A 268 8.03 -3.30 8.62
CA GLY A 268 7.62 -2.01 9.17
C GLY A 268 7.53 -0.84 8.17
N TRP A 269 7.90 -1.00 6.90
CA TRP A 269 7.61 0.02 5.89
C TRP A 269 6.12 0.00 5.53
N ASP A 270 5.42 1.03 5.98
CA ASP A 270 3.99 1.24 5.80
C ASP A 270 3.75 2.73 5.63
N VAL A 271 3.28 3.12 4.44
CA VAL A 271 3.22 4.51 4.01
C VAL A 271 1.81 4.81 3.55
N LEU A 272 1.13 5.66 4.32
CA LEU A 272 -0.29 5.91 4.08
C LEU A 272 -0.51 6.74 2.81
N ASN A 273 0.45 7.54 2.35
CA ASN A 273 0.31 8.33 1.12
C ASN A 273 0.85 7.64 -0.15
N LEU A 274 1.04 6.32 -0.14
CA LEU A 274 1.27 5.53 -1.35
C LEU A 274 -0.04 5.35 -2.13
N PHE A 275 -0.07 5.80 -3.38
CA PHE A 275 -1.25 5.76 -4.24
C PHE A 275 -1.06 4.96 -5.52
N ASP A 276 0.17 4.82 -6.01
CA ASP A 276 0.47 4.04 -7.20
C ASP A 276 1.66 3.12 -6.94
N ILE A 277 1.49 1.84 -7.23
CA ILE A 277 2.59 0.87 -7.34
C ILE A 277 2.63 0.44 -8.80
N VAL A 278 3.78 0.63 -9.44
CA VAL A 278 3.97 0.37 -10.87
C VAL A 278 4.95 -0.78 -11.02
N ARG A 279 4.46 -1.92 -11.50
CA ARG A 279 5.33 -3.00 -11.96
C ARG A 279 5.81 -2.66 -13.37
N LEU A 280 7.12 -2.42 -13.50
CA LEU A 280 7.76 -2.21 -14.79
C LEU A 280 7.95 -3.53 -15.53
N SER A 281 8.11 -3.46 -16.85
CA SER A 281 8.40 -4.64 -17.68
C SER A 281 9.63 -5.36 -17.17
N ASP A 282 9.51 -6.68 -17.03
CA ASP A 282 10.65 -7.53 -16.71
C ASP A 282 11.36 -8.01 -17.98
N ASP A 283 12.63 -8.38 -17.85
CA ASP A 283 13.33 -9.16 -18.89
C ASP A 283 12.47 -10.41 -19.22
N PRO A 284 12.22 -10.74 -20.51
CA PRO A 284 11.41 -11.90 -20.93
C PRO A 284 11.81 -13.24 -20.28
N LYS A 285 13.02 -13.33 -19.73
CA LYS A 285 13.53 -14.51 -19.01
C LYS A 285 13.01 -14.64 -17.58
N VAL A 286 12.46 -13.58 -16.99
CA VAL A 286 11.92 -13.58 -15.62
C VAL A 286 10.45 -14.00 -15.66
N LYS A 287 10.17 -15.25 -15.30
CA LYS A 287 8.79 -15.72 -15.12
C LYS A 287 8.30 -15.31 -13.72
N GLY A 288 7.13 -14.68 -13.65
CA GLY A 288 6.47 -14.37 -12.37
C GLY A 288 6.21 -15.64 -11.56
N THR A 289 7.01 -15.88 -10.53
CA THR A 289 6.85 -17.04 -9.63
C THR A 289 5.77 -16.73 -8.58
N LYS A 290 5.20 -17.77 -7.95
CA LYS A 290 4.27 -17.59 -6.82
C LYS A 290 4.90 -16.78 -5.67
N ALA A 291 6.21 -16.96 -5.42
CA ALA A 291 6.93 -16.20 -4.40
C ALA A 291 7.01 -14.71 -4.74
N THR A 292 7.20 -14.38 -6.02
CA THR A 292 7.22 -13.01 -6.53
C THR A 292 5.86 -12.35 -6.38
N THR A 293 4.78 -12.99 -6.82
CA THR A 293 3.43 -12.41 -6.72
C THR A 293 2.93 -12.31 -5.28
N MET A 294 3.34 -13.24 -4.40
CA MET A 294 3.09 -13.13 -2.96
C MET A 294 3.83 -11.92 -2.34
N SER A 295 5.06 -11.66 -2.78
CA SER A 295 5.81 -10.46 -2.36
C SER A 295 5.10 -9.18 -2.77
N GLU A 296 4.53 -9.14 -3.97
CA GLU A 296 3.82 -7.97 -4.51
C GLU A 296 2.48 -7.78 -3.82
N ALA A 297 1.71 -8.85 -3.59
CA ALA A 297 0.48 -8.81 -2.80
C ALA A 297 0.73 -8.25 -1.39
N GLN A 298 1.83 -8.67 -0.74
CA GLN A 298 2.26 -8.12 0.55
C GLN A 298 2.58 -6.63 0.48
N LEU A 299 3.28 -6.19 -0.57
CA LEU A 299 3.57 -4.77 -0.79
C LEU A 299 2.30 -3.94 -0.99
N ILE A 300 1.36 -4.44 -1.80
CA ILE A 300 0.05 -3.79 -2.02
C ILE A 300 -0.70 -3.70 -0.69
N GLY A 301 -0.74 -4.78 0.10
CA GLY A 301 -1.37 -4.79 1.42
C GLY A 301 -0.77 -3.77 2.39
N ARG A 302 0.56 -3.61 2.39
CA ARG A 302 1.24 -2.56 3.18
C ARG A 302 0.88 -1.15 2.70
N GLY A 303 0.78 -0.93 1.40
CA GLY A 303 0.36 0.37 0.84
C GLY A 303 -1.14 0.68 0.98
N ALA A 304 -1.96 -0.34 1.27
CA ALA A 304 -3.41 -0.23 1.25
C ALA A 304 -4.02 0.39 2.51
N ARG A 305 -3.27 0.71 3.57
CA ARG A 305 -3.86 1.41 4.73
C ARG A 305 -4.40 2.79 4.35
N TYR A 306 -5.51 3.21 4.93
CA TYR A 306 -6.15 4.48 4.57
C TYR A 306 -5.26 5.70 4.84
N TYR A 307 -5.28 6.68 3.94
CA TYR A 307 -4.58 7.96 4.11
C TYR A 307 -5.50 8.98 4.80
N PRO A 308 -5.25 9.40 6.05
CA PRO A 308 -6.12 10.32 6.77
C PRO A 308 -5.87 11.79 6.36
N PHE A 309 -6.07 12.12 5.08
CA PHE A 309 -5.97 13.50 4.60
C PHE A 309 -7.04 14.41 5.23
N LEU A 310 -6.76 15.71 5.29
CA LEU A 310 -7.74 16.68 5.78
C LEU A 310 -8.84 16.88 4.72
N LEU A 311 -10.10 16.95 5.12
CA LEU A 311 -11.18 17.37 4.24
C LEU A 311 -12.09 18.26 5.09
N ASP A 312 -12.35 19.48 4.61
CA ASP A 312 -13.10 20.51 5.34
C ASP A 312 -12.57 20.75 6.77
N GLY A 313 -11.25 20.64 6.97
CA GLY A 313 -10.59 20.82 8.26
C GLY A 313 -10.62 19.61 9.19
N GLU A 314 -11.26 18.50 8.81
CA GLU A 314 -11.37 17.30 9.62
C GLU A 314 -10.57 16.12 9.06
N ARG A 315 -9.96 15.32 9.95
CA ARG A 315 -9.33 14.03 9.59
C ARG A 315 -10.27 12.88 9.94
N SER A 316 -10.51 12.01 8.96
CA SER A 316 -11.08 10.69 9.14
C SER A 316 -9.96 9.66 9.07
N TYR A 317 -10.11 8.57 9.83
CA TYR A 317 -9.24 7.40 9.74
C TYR A 317 -9.88 6.25 8.95
N THR A 318 -11.08 6.50 8.40
CA THR A 318 -11.81 5.60 7.51
C THR A 318 -12.20 6.32 6.22
N ARG A 319 -12.35 5.56 5.13
CA ARG A 319 -12.82 6.09 3.84
C ARG A 319 -14.15 6.81 3.97
N ARG A 320 -14.26 7.98 3.33
CA ARG A 320 -15.39 8.92 3.42
C ARG A 320 -16.30 8.88 2.20
N PHE A 321 -15.78 8.51 1.04
CA PHE A 321 -16.54 8.52 -0.20
C PHE A 321 -17.25 7.20 -0.44
N ASN A 322 -18.23 7.24 -1.33
CA ASN A 322 -18.87 6.04 -1.83
C ASN A 322 -17.89 5.28 -2.72
N ASP A 323 -17.78 3.97 -2.52
CA ASP A 323 -16.94 3.11 -3.35
C ASP A 323 -17.31 3.31 -4.83
N ASP A 324 -16.29 3.33 -5.69
CA ASP A 324 -16.38 3.59 -7.13
C ASP A 324 -16.85 4.98 -7.57
N SER A 325 -17.09 5.92 -6.64
CA SER A 325 -17.21 7.34 -7.02
C SER A 325 -15.89 7.91 -7.54
N LYS A 326 -15.95 9.00 -8.31
CA LYS A 326 -14.77 9.73 -8.79
C LYS A 326 -13.85 10.10 -7.61
N GLU A 327 -14.40 10.64 -6.54
CA GLU A 327 -13.67 11.03 -5.34
C GLU A 327 -12.97 9.82 -4.70
N SER A 328 -13.68 8.68 -4.57
CA SER A 328 -13.10 7.45 -4.04
C SER A 328 -11.97 6.92 -4.92
N LEU A 329 -12.17 6.91 -6.24
CA LEU A 329 -11.17 6.47 -7.22
C LEU A 329 -9.92 7.34 -7.15
N ILE A 330 -10.07 8.66 -7.06
CA ILE A 330 -8.95 9.59 -7.06
C ILE A 330 -8.25 9.65 -5.69
N LEU A 331 -9.00 9.72 -4.58
CA LEU A 331 -8.44 10.07 -3.27
C LEU A 331 -8.38 8.93 -2.25
N GLU A 332 -9.09 7.82 -2.48
CA GLU A 332 -9.22 6.72 -1.51
C GLU A 332 -8.88 5.34 -2.09
N THR A 333 -8.26 5.30 -3.27
CA THR A 333 -7.88 4.07 -3.98
C THR A 333 -6.37 4.05 -4.23
N ILE A 334 -5.71 2.94 -3.92
CA ILE A 334 -4.37 2.62 -4.40
C ILE A 334 -4.48 1.82 -5.69
N HIS A 335 -3.70 2.20 -6.69
CA HIS A 335 -3.66 1.55 -7.99
C HIS A 335 -2.39 0.74 -8.16
N TYR A 336 -2.57 -0.53 -8.50
CA TYR A 336 -1.49 -1.41 -8.94
C TYR A 336 -1.46 -1.41 -10.47
N HIS A 337 -0.45 -0.76 -11.05
CA HIS A 337 -0.25 -0.67 -12.49
C HIS A 337 0.61 -1.83 -12.95
N THR A 338 0.14 -2.56 -13.95
CA THR A 338 0.85 -3.72 -14.48
C THR A 338 0.54 -3.95 -15.95
N ILE A 339 1.43 -4.70 -16.60
CA ILE A 339 1.25 -5.10 -17.99
C ILE A 339 0.23 -6.23 -18.04
N ASN A 340 -0.55 -6.29 -19.12
CA ASN A 340 -1.50 -7.37 -19.36
C ASN A 340 -0.79 -8.70 -19.67
N GLU A 341 -0.31 -9.37 -18.61
CA GLU A 341 0.31 -10.69 -18.64
C GLU A 341 -0.61 -11.71 -17.93
N PRO A 342 -1.42 -12.51 -18.67
CA PRO A 342 -2.49 -13.32 -18.08
C PRO A 342 -2.04 -14.29 -16.98
N GLN A 343 -0.92 -14.98 -17.17
CA GLN A 343 -0.42 -15.95 -16.18
C GLN A 343 0.09 -15.27 -14.92
N TYR A 344 0.75 -14.12 -15.07
CA TYR A 344 1.20 -13.30 -13.95
C TYR A 344 0.01 -12.74 -13.17
N LEU A 345 -0.99 -12.18 -13.87
CA LEU A 345 -2.21 -11.64 -13.27
C LEU A 345 -2.97 -12.72 -12.49
N LYS A 346 -3.08 -13.94 -13.04
CA LYS A 346 -3.69 -15.07 -12.32
C LYS A 346 -2.95 -15.39 -11.01
N ASN A 347 -1.62 -15.38 -11.04
CA ASN A 347 -0.80 -15.63 -9.86
C ASN A 347 -0.89 -14.48 -8.83
N LEU A 348 -1.04 -13.23 -9.29
CA LEU A 348 -1.22 -12.06 -8.44
C LEU A 348 -2.60 -12.06 -7.76
N VAL A 349 -3.67 -12.29 -8.53
CA VAL A 349 -5.04 -12.40 -7.98
C VAL A 349 -5.11 -13.51 -6.95
N SER A 350 -4.55 -14.69 -7.26
CA SER A 350 -4.49 -15.79 -6.30
C SER A 350 -3.72 -15.44 -5.02
N ALA A 351 -2.66 -14.63 -5.10
CA ALA A 351 -1.90 -14.20 -3.93
C ALA A 351 -2.67 -13.15 -3.10
N LEU A 352 -3.39 -12.24 -3.76
CA LEU A 352 -4.25 -11.25 -3.10
C LEU A 352 -5.43 -11.93 -2.38
N ASP A 353 -6.03 -12.94 -3.01
CA ASP A 353 -7.08 -13.76 -2.41
C ASP A 353 -6.57 -14.57 -1.20
N GLU A 354 -5.37 -15.16 -1.30
CA GLU A 354 -4.70 -15.87 -0.18
C GLU A 354 -4.46 -14.93 1.01
N MET A 355 -4.26 -13.63 0.76
CA MET A 355 -4.14 -12.60 1.78
C MET A 355 -5.48 -12.06 2.30
N ASN A 356 -6.63 -12.46 1.73
CA ASN A 356 -7.94 -11.85 1.96
C ASN A 356 -7.98 -10.35 1.62
N LEU A 357 -7.22 -9.93 0.59
CA LEU A 357 -7.17 -8.56 0.10
C LEU A 357 -8.01 -8.42 -1.18
N PRO A 358 -9.30 -8.05 -1.09
CA PRO A 358 -10.15 -7.82 -2.25
C PRO A 358 -9.55 -6.77 -3.19
N THR A 359 -9.57 -7.10 -4.47
CA THR A 359 -8.94 -6.27 -5.51
C THR A 359 -9.77 -6.31 -6.79
N GLY A 360 -10.24 -5.14 -7.22
CA GLY A 360 -11.00 -4.96 -8.46
C GLY A 360 -10.10 -4.61 -9.65
N GLU A 361 -10.65 -4.72 -10.85
CA GLU A 361 -10.08 -4.02 -12.01
C GLU A 361 -10.60 -2.58 -12.03
N ASP A 362 -9.73 -1.64 -12.39
CA ASP A 362 -10.17 -0.28 -12.68
C ASP A 362 -10.65 -0.24 -14.13
N LYS A 363 -11.96 -0.37 -14.32
CA LYS A 363 -12.63 -0.32 -15.62
C LYS A 363 -13.85 0.58 -15.51
N LYS A 364 -14.25 1.19 -16.62
CA LYS A 364 -15.51 1.92 -16.70
C LYS A 364 -16.65 0.98 -16.29
N ASN A 365 -17.46 1.41 -15.34
CA ASN A 365 -18.66 0.66 -15.00
C ASN A 365 -19.54 0.57 -16.25
N PRO A 366 -19.94 -0.65 -16.68
CA PRO A 366 -20.87 -0.77 -17.79
C PRO A 366 -22.14 -0.01 -17.42
N LEU A 367 -22.72 0.72 -18.38
CA LEU A 367 -24.03 1.33 -18.20
C LEU A 367 -25.01 0.19 -17.86
N ILE A 368 -25.39 0.09 -16.60
CA ILE A 368 -26.42 -0.87 -16.19
C ILE A 368 -27.72 -0.32 -16.75
N ASP A 369 -28.24 -0.98 -17.79
CA ASP A 369 -29.58 -0.73 -18.31
C ASP A 369 -30.60 -1.08 -17.21
N VAL A 370 -30.89 -0.12 -16.33
CA VAL A 370 -31.91 -0.28 -15.31
C VAL A 370 -33.26 -0.23 -16.02
N LYS A 371 -33.85 -1.40 -16.30
CA LYS A 371 -35.27 -1.49 -16.62
C LYS A 371 -36.08 -1.06 -15.40
N VAL A 372 -36.37 0.23 -15.32
CA VAL A 372 -37.36 0.77 -14.39
C VAL A 372 -38.70 0.11 -14.72
N LYS A 373 -39.28 -0.66 -13.79
CA LYS A 373 -40.61 -1.25 -13.98
C LYS A 373 -41.59 -0.15 -14.34
N LEU A 374 -42.39 -0.34 -15.40
CA LEU A 374 -43.31 0.67 -15.95
C LEU A 374 -44.21 1.36 -14.90
N HIS A 375 -44.54 0.69 -13.80
CA HIS A 375 -45.35 1.27 -12.71
C HIS A 375 -44.65 2.38 -11.91
N LEU A 376 -43.37 2.66 -12.16
CA LEU A 376 -42.61 3.78 -11.59
C LEU A 376 -42.52 4.99 -12.54
N ASN A 377 -42.83 4.83 -13.82
CA ASN A 377 -42.93 5.95 -14.76
C ASN A 377 -44.31 6.59 -14.65
N GLY A 378 -44.42 7.65 -13.84
CA GLY A 378 -45.60 8.53 -13.87
C GLY A 378 -46.15 9.01 -12.54
N ARG A 379 -45.43 8.87 -11.41
CA ARG A 379 -45.87 9.49 -10.15
C ARG A 379 -44.70 10.15 -9.43
N THR A 380 -44.77 11.46 -9.28
CA THR A 380 -43.99 12.23 -8.31
C THR A 380 -44.27 11.69 -6.91
N TYR A 381 -43.31 10.95 -6.36
CA TYR A 381 -43.32 10.56 -4.95
C TYR A 381 -42.22 11.36 -4.25
N GLY A 382 -42.63 12.33 -3.43
CA GLY A 382 -41.72 13.08 -2.57
C GLY A 382 -41.09 12.20 -1.49
N ASN A 383 -39.84 12.51 -1.17
CA ASN A 383 -39.06 12.14 0.02
C ASN A 383 -39.36 10.77 0.66
N MET A 384 -39.11 9.67 -0.07
CA MET A 384 -38.86 8.37 0.55
C MET A 384 -37.68 7.67 -0.13
N ALA A 385 -36.65 7.35 0.66
CA ALA A 385 -35.53 6.51 0.25
C ALA A 385 -36.05 5.14 -0.19
N LYS A 386 -35.72 4.70 -1.41
CA LYS A 386 -36.06 3.36 -1.91
C LYS A 386 -34.79 2.51 -1.97
N PHE A 387 -34.79 1.44 -1.18
CA PHE A 387 -33.83 0.34 -1.31
C PHE A 387 -34.13 -0.42 -2.61
N ILE A 388 -33.19 -0.40 -3.56
CA ILE A 388 -33.23 -1.25 -4.76
C ILE A 388 -32.53 -2.56 -4.39
N THR A 389 -33.29 -3.64 -4.25
CA THR A 389 -32.73 -4.99 -4.13
C THR A 389 -32.37 -5.47 -5.54
N MET A 390 -31.07 -5.51 -5.85
CA MET A 390 -30.58 -6.13 -7.07
C MET A 390 -30.59 -7.66 -6.88
N LYS A 391 -31.29 -8.38 -7.76
CA LYS A 391 -31.11 -9.84 -7.91
C LYS A 391 -30.19 -10.07 -9.10
N PRO A 392 -29.12 -10.88 -8.99
CA PRO A 392 -28.34 -11.28 -10.15
C PRO A 392 -29.24 -12.07 -11.11
N LEU A 393 -29.19 -11.70 -12.40
CA LEU A 393 -29.78 -12.49 -13.48
C LEU A 393 -29.00 -13.81 -13.59
N LYS A 394 -29.75 -14.92 -13.65
CA LYS A 394 -29.22 -16.29 -13.76
C LYS A 394 -28.53 -16.55 -15.07
#